data_AF-A0A0G1MUP1-F1
#
_entry.id   AF-A0A0G1MUP1-F1
#
_cell.length_a   1.000
_cell.length_b   1.000
_cell.length_c   1.000
_cell.angle_alpha   90.00
_cell.angle_beta   90.00
_cell.angle_gamma   90.00
#
_symmetry.space_group_name_H-M   'P 1'
#
loop_
_entity.id
_entity.type
_entity.pdbx_description
1 polymer ?
#
loop_
_entity_poly.entity_id
_entity_poly.type
_entity_poly.pdbx_seq_one_letter_code
_entity_poly.pdbx_strand_id
1 'polypeptide(L)'
;MSALLFITIPAGPFLMGSTSDQVAQLKARFPDLDPRLLDRELPQHKVYLKQYQIGKYPVTVQEFSEFVQETHFVTTAEKRGFGFTFTLKFAQINGADWRHPFGPDSTIEGKERHPVTQVSWFDALAFCQWLSTKLDKSFRLPTEAEWEKAARGVDGRIFPWGNAWNPLLLNAEYRLQDTSPVGAFSPASDSPYGVSDMAGNVRSVAK
;
A
#
# COMPACT_ATOMS: atom_id res chain seq x y z
N MET A 1 2.04 -11.61 18.37
CA MET A 1 1.50 -11.72 17.00
C MET A 1 0.05 -11.31 16.97
N SER A 2 -0.19 -10.07 16.60
CA SER A 2 -1.48 -9.69 16.00
C SER A 2 -1.70 -10.62 14.80
N ALA A 3 -2.87 -11.25 14.69
CA ALA A 3 -3.14 -12.15 13.59
C ALA A 3 -3.33 -11.34 12.30
N LEU A 4 -2.37 -11.40 11.39
CA LEU A 4 -2.51 -10.85 10.03
C LEU A 4 -3.78 -11.43 9.40
N LEU A 5 -4.70 -10.53 9.02
CA LEU A 5 -5.96 -10.89 8.40
C LEU A 5 -5.80 -10.91 6.88
N PHE A 6 -6.22 -12.00 6.24
CA PHE A 6 -6.14 -12.18 4.79
C PHE A 6 -7.53 -12.29 4.16
N ILE A 7 -7.70 -11.65 3.01
CA ILE A 7 -8.89 -11.70 2.17
C ILE A 7 -8.62 -12.62 0.99
N THR A 8 -9.58 -13.50 0.68
CA THR A 8 -9.50 -14.39 -0.48
C THR A 8 -10.03 -13.67 -1.71
N ILE A 9 -9.18 -13.57 -2.74
CA ILE A 9 -9.56 -13.02 -4.05
C ILE A 9 -9.84 -14.17 -5.00
N PRO A 10 -11.06 -14.26 -5.57
CA PRO A 10 -11.43 -15.40 -6.41
C PRO A 10 -10.62 -15.44 -7.71
N ALA A 11 -10.39 -16.66 -8.19
CA ALA A 11 -9.85 -16.87 -9.54
C ALA A 11 -10.76 -16.25 -10.59
N GLY A 12 -10.20 -15.86 -11.73
CA GLY A 12 -10.98 -15.39 -12.87
C GLY A 12 -10.40 -14.16 -13.54
N PRO A 13 -11.00 -13.76 -14.66
CA PRO A 13 -10.58 -12.57 -15.39
C PRO A 13 -10.97 -11.29 -14.65
N PHE A 14 -10.22 -10.22 -14.89
CA PHE A 14 -10.58 -8.85 -14.55
C PHE A 14 -10.06 -7.88 -15.61
N LEU A 15 -10.57 -6.64 -15.58
CA LEU A 15 -10.10 -5.55 -16.42
C LEU A 15 -8.95 -4.82 -15.69
N MET A 16 -7.73 -5.02 -16.19
CA MET A 16 -6.52 -4.34 -15.70
C MET A 16 -6.30 -3.04 -16.48
N GLY A 17 -5.92 -1.98 -15.81
CA GLY A 17 -5.75 -0.64 -16.37
C GLY A 17 -7.06 0.13 -16.54
N SER A 18 -6.95 1.29 -17.17
CA SER A 18 -8.02 2.28 -17.33
C SER A 18 -8.40 2.47 -18.79
N THR A 19 -9.64 2.89 -19.05
CA THR A 19 -10.04 3.34 -20.39
C THR A 19 -9.52 4.76 -20.65
N SER A 20 -9.47 5.18 -21.92
CA SER A 20 -9.08 6.56 -22.28
C SER A 20 -9.99 7.61 -21.62
N ASP A 21 -11.29 7.32 -21.50
CA ASP A 21 -12.26 8.22 -20.85
C ASP A 21 -11.99 8.35 -19.35
N GLN A 22 -11.68 7.24 -18.67
CA GLN A 22 -11.30 7.25 -17.26
C GLN A 22 -10.03 8.06 -17.02
N VAL A 23 -9.01 7.87 -17.88
CA VAL A 23 -7.77 8.65 -17.81
C VAL A 23 -8.04 10.14 -18.04
N ALA A 24 -8.87 10.49 -19.01
CA ALA A 24 -9.26 11.89 -19.25
C ALA A 24 -9.98 12.50 -18.04
N GLN A 25 -10.92 11.77 -17.44
CA GLN A 25 -11.62 12.17 -16.22
C GLN A 25 -10.64 12.40 -15.05
N LEU A 26 -9.67 11.50 -14.86
CA LEU A 26 -8.66 11.62 -13.80
C LEU A 26 -7.73 12.81 -14.03
N LYS A 27 -7.29 13.05 -15.27
CA LYS A 27 -6.47 14.23 -15.62
C LYS A 27 -7.22 15.54 -15.36
N ALA A 28 -8.50 15.60 -15.69
CA ALA A 28 -9.33 16.76 -15.39
C ALA A 28 -9.53 16.95 -13.88
N ARG A 29 -9.65 15.85 -13.13
CA ARG A 29 -9.84 15.90 -11.67
C ARG A 29 -8.58 16.30 -10.91
N PHE A 30 -7.42 15.84 -11.36
CA PHE A 30 -6.11 16.01 -10.74
C PHE A 30 -5.14 16.69 -11.71
N PRO A 31 -5.36 17.98 -12.03
CA PRO A 31 -4.58 18.68 -13.06
C PRO A 31 -3.09 18.85 -12.69
N ASP A 32 -2.77 18.79 -11.39
CA ASP A 32 -1.40 18.91 -10.88
C ASP A 32 -0.62 17.59 -10.91
N LEU A 33 -1.29 16.46 -11.17
CA LEU A 33 -0.64 15.17 -11.32
C LEU A 33 0.09 15.12 -12.67
N ASP A 34 1.34 14.65 -12.68
CA ASP A 34 2.06 14.39 -13.93
C ASP A 34 1.23 13.45 -14.83
N PRO A 35 0.76 13.91 -16.00
CA PRO A 35 -0.16 13.14 -16.84
C PRO A 35 0.44 11.82 -17.31
N ARG A 36 1.78 11.71 -17.36
CA ARG A 36 2.49 10.49 -17.74
C ARG A 36 2.27 9.35 -16.75
N LEU A 37 1.91 9.66 -15.50
CA LEU A 37 1.55 8.64 -14.52
C LEU A 37 0.24 7.95 -14.90
N LEU A 38 -0.74 8.71 -15.41
CA LEU A 38 -2.03 8.18 -15.85
C LEU A 38 -1.97 7.56 -17.25
N ASP A 39 -1.03 7.98 -18.09
CA ASP A 39 -0.84 7.37 -19.42
C ASP A 39 -0.34 5.92 -19.33
N ARG A 40 0.33 5.56 -18.24
CA ARG A 40 0.79 4.18 -17.97
C ARG A 40 -0.34 3.21 -17.65
N GLU A 41 -1.53 3.73 -17.34
CA GLU A 41 -2.73 2.93 -17.05
C GLU A 41 -3.41 2.41 -18.33
N LEU A 42 -2.97 2.85 -19.52
CA LEU A 42 -3.55 2.49 -20.82
C LEU A 42 -2.76 1.38 -21.54
N PRO A 43 -3.43 0.58 -22.39
CA PRO A 43 -4.88 0.44 -22.51
C PRO A 43 -5.43 -0.54 -21.45
N GLN A 44 -6.70 -0.37 -21.09
CA GLN A 44 -7.42 -1.39 -20.34
C GLN A 44 -7.44 -2.71 -21.13
N HIS A 45 -7.11 -3.81 -20.46
CA HIS A 45 -7.06 -5.13 -21.06
C HIS A 45 -7.47 -6.21 -20.07
N LYS A 46 -7.85 -7.39 -20.58
CA LYS A 46 -8.33 -8.50 -19.75
C LYS A 46 -7.15 -9.35 -19.27
N VAL A 47 -7.03 -9.53 -17.97
CA VAL A 47 -6.02 -10.40 -17.33
C VAL A 47 -6.72 -11.49 -16.55
N TYR A 48 -6.24 -12.73 -16.64
CA TYR A 48 -6.72 -13.85 -15.84
C TYR A 48 -5.77 -14.11 -14.67
N LEU A 49 -6.31 -14.19 -13.45
CA LEU A 49 -5.55 -14.56 -12.26
C LEU A 49 -6.13 -15.83 -11.63
N LYS A 50 -5.25 -16.68 -11.09
CA LYS A 50 -5.65 -17.74 -10.17
C LYS A 50 -6.18 -17.14 -8.86
N GLN A 51 -6.81 -17.95 -8.03
CA GLN A 51 -7.18 -17.54 -6.68
C GLN A 51 -5.91 -17.28 -5.85
N TYR A 52 -5.96 -16.27 -5.01
CA TYR A 52 -4.91 -15.95 -4.05
C TYR A 52 -5.50 -15.29 -2.81
N GLN A 53 -4.66 -15.06 -1.81
CA GLN A 53 -5.00 -14.28 -0.63
C GLN A 53 -4.09 -13.06 -0.55
N ILE A 54 -4.64 -11.94 -0.05
CA ILE A 54 -3.91 -10.70 0.18
C ILE A 54 -4.25 -10.16 1.58
N GLY A 55 -3.31 -9.50 2.23
CA GLY A 55 -3.56 -8.88 3.54
C GLY A 55 -4.73 -7.89 3.44
N LYS A 56 -5.64 -7.90 4.42
CA LYS A 56 -6.76 -6.94 4.50
C LYS A 56 -6.24 -5.52 4.65
N TYR A 57 -5.12 -5.37 5.36
CA TYR A 57 -4.48 -4.11 5.70
C TYR A 57 -3.02 -4.13 5.25
N PRO A 58 -2.39 -2.96 5.01
CA PRO A 58 -0.94 -2.86 4.97
C PRO A 58 -0.31 -3.40 6.24
N VAL A 59 0.94 -3.89 6.14
CA VAL A 59 1.71 -4.34 7.30
C VAL A 59 1.88 -3.17 8.27
N THR A 60 1.54 -3.40 9.53
CA THR A 60 1.57 -2.39 10.58
C THR A 60 2.96 -2.25 11.20
N VAL A 61 3.20 -1.12 11.88
CA VAL A 61 4.40 -0.90 12.70
C VAL A 61 4.56 -2.01 13.74
N GLN A 62 3.49 -2.46 14.38
CA GLN A 62 3.55 -3.54 15.36
C GLN A 62 4.03 -4.85 14.73
N GLU A 63 3.45 -5.26 13.61
CA GLU A 63 3.83 -6.50 12.92
C GLU A 63 5.27 -6.45 12.40
N PHE A 64 5.70 -5.31 11.86
CA PHE A 64 7.09 -5.14 11.41
C PHE A 64 8.07 -5.11 12.60
N SER A 65 7.66 -4.55 13.74
CA SER A 65 8.47 -4.56 14.97
C SER A 65 8.70 -5.98 15.49
N GLU A 66 7.69 -6.86 15.44
CA GLU A 66 7.85 -8.29 15.78
C GLU A 66 8.89 -8.97 14.88
N PHE A 67 8.84 -8.73 13.57
CA PHE A 67 9.86 -9.19 12.63
C PHE A 67 11.27 -8.73 13.03
N VAL A 68 11.45 -7.43 13.27
CA VAL A 68 12.77 -6.88 13.58
C VAL A 68 13.28 -7.37 14.95
N GLN A 69 12.40 -7.53 15.94
CA GLN A 69 12.77 -8.03 17.27
C GLN A 69 13.26 -9.49 17.21
N GLU A 70 12.61 -10.34 16.42
CA GLU A 70 12.98 -11.76 16.32
C GLU A 70 14.21 -12.01 15.45
N THR A 71 14.44 -11.17 14.45
CA THR A 71 15.49 -11.40 13.44
C THR A 71 16.69 -10.48 13.59
N HIS A 72 16.59 -9.45 14.42
CA HIS A 72 17.54 -8.34 14.50
C HIS A 72 17.80 -7.69 13.13
N PHE A 73 16.79 -7.69 12.26
CA PHE A 73 16.92 -7.16 10.90
C PHE A 73 17.20 -5.66 10.89
N VAL A 74 18.14 -5.26 10.03
CA VAL A 74 18.48 -3.85 9.78
C VAL A 74 17.98 -3.49 8.39
N THR A 75 17.06 -2.54 8.31
CA THR A 75 16.43 -2.11 7.06
C THR A 75 17.41 -1.43 6.12
N THR A 76 17.01 -1.31 4.86
CA THR A 76 17.79 -0.61 3.84
C THR A 76 17.98 0.87 4.18
N ALA A 77 16.98 1.53 4.78
CA ALA A 77 17.08 2.91 5.24
C ALA A 77 18.11 3.06 6.37
N GLU A 78 18.09 2.17 7.37
CA GLU A 78 19.07 2.14 8.47
C GLU A 78 20.49 1.91 7.96
N LYS A 79 20.71 0.92 7.07
CA LYS A 79 22.04 0.65 6.47
C LYS A 79 22.59 1.84 5.69
N ARG A 80 21.71 2.57 5.01
CA ARG A 80 22.06 3.73 4.19
C ARG A 80 22.22 5.01 5.02
N GLY A 81 21.63 5.06 6.21
CA GLY A 81 21.63 6.22 7.10
C GLY A 81 20.65 7.32 6.71
N PHE A 82 19.72 7.07 5.79
CA PHE A 82 18.70 8.05 5.40
C PHE A 82 17.47 7.40 4.76
N GLY A 83 16.34 8.10 4.89
CA GLY A 83 15.06 7.79 4.28
C GLY A 83 14.58 8.92 3.36
N PHE A 84 13.44 8.72 2.71
CA PHE A 84 12.76 9.76 1.93
C PHE A 84 11.41 10.03 2.55
N THR A 85 11.14 11.29 2.90
CA THR A 85 9.86 11.69 3.48
C THR A 85 9.27 12.85 2.68
N PHE A 86 7.95 12.96 2.76
CA PHE A 86 7.20 14.05 2.16
C PHE A 86 6.62 14.89 3.29
N THR A 87 7.06 16.14 3.37
CA THR A 87 6.43 17.15 4.23
C THR A 87 5.70 18.17 3.38
N LEU A 88 6.44 18.99 2.63
CA LEU A 88 5.90 19.87 1.58
C LEU A 88 6.53 19.59 0.22
N LYS A 89 7.66 18.89 0.23
CA LYS A 89 8.36 18.34 -0.93
C LYS A 89 8.97 17.00 -0.54
N PHE A 90 9.13 16.09 -1.50
CA PHE A 90 9.90 14.89 -1.28
C PHE A 90 11.37 15.27 -1.05
N ALA A 91 11.93 14.85 0.08
CA ALA A 91 13.32 15.11 0.43
C ALA A 91 13.95 13.89 1.08
N GLN A 92 15.26 13.73 0.84
CA GLN A 92 16.09 12.84 1.60
C GLN A 92 16.30 13.44 3.00
N ILE A 93 16.07 12.64 4.05
CA ILE A 93 16.29 13.02 5.44
C ILE A 93 17.23 12.02 6.10
N ASN A 94 18.37 12.53 6.58
CA ASN A 94 19.36 11.74 7.30
C ASN A 94 18.76 11.21 8.60
N GLY A 95 19.03 9.95 8.91
CA GLY A 95 18.49 9.26 10.08
C GLY A 95 16.98 8.99 10.02
N ALA A 96 16.32 9.20 8.88
CA ALA A 96 14.95 8.73 8.70
C ALA A 96 14.93 7.23 8.39
N ASP A 97 14.16 6.48 9.17
CA ASP A 97 13.94 5.05 9.02
C ASP A 97 12.54 4.67 9.53
N TRP A 98 12.23 3.37 9.64
CA TRP A 98 10.90 2.92 10.02
C TRP A 98 10.52 3.23 11.48
N ARG A 99 11.49 3.43 12.38
CA ARG A 99 11.29 3.87 13.77
C ARG A 99 11.22 5.40 13.88
N HIS A 100 11.90 6.08 12.96
CA HIS A 100 12.04 7.53 12.90
C HIS A 100 11.59 8.06 11.52
N PRO A 101 10.29 7.96 11.16
CA PRO A 101 9.82 8.13 9.77
C PRO A 101 9.99 9.55 9.19
N PHE A 102 10.15 10.56 10.04
CA PHE A 102 10.41 11.95 9.65
C PHE A 102 11.82 12.44 10.06
N GLY A 103 12.72 11.53 10.41
CA GLY A 103 14.07 11.84 10.89
C GLY A 103 14.25 11.61 12.40
N PRO A 104 15.45 11.82 12.95
CA PRO A 104 15.86 11.34 14.28
C PRO A 104 14.96 11.75 15.44
N ASP A 105 14.33 12.92 15.35
CA ASP A 105 13.45 13.45 16.41
C ASP A 105 12.00 12.94 16.32
N SER A 106 11.67 12.18 15.27
CA SER A 106 10.34 11.57 15.10
C SER A 106 10.26 10.19 15.77
N THR A 107 9.05 9.75 16.10
CA THR A 107 8.83 8.45 16.76
C THR A 107 7.62 7.71 16.19
N ILE A 108 7.59 6.40 16.44
CA ILE A 108 6.45 5.51 16.19
C ILE A 108 5.62 5.22 17.45
N GLU A 109 5.88 5.92 18.56
CA GLU A 109 5.07 5.80 19.78
C GLU A 109 3.60 6.12 19.50
N GLY A 110 2.69 5.22 19.91
CA GLY A 110 1.25 5.33 19.64
C GLY A 110 0.84 5.03 18.19
N LYS A 111 1.77 4.52 17.36
CA LYS A 111 1.53 4.19 15.94
C LYS A 111 1.52 2.70 15.66
N GLU A 112 1.25 1.86 16.65
CA GLU A 112 1.29 0.39 16.55
C GLU A 112 0.42 -0.12 15.39
N ARG A 113 -0.73 0.53 15.17
CA ARG A 113 -1.70 0.20 14.11
C ARG A 113 -1.54 1.01 12.82
N HIS A 114 -0.54 1.87 12.72
CA HIS A 114 -0.25 2.58 11.47
C HIS A 114 0.52 1.64 10.52
N PRO A 115 0.43 1.85 9.20
CA PRO A 115 1.27 1.14 8.25
C PRO A 115 2.75 1.45 8.53
N VAL A 116 3.61 0.44 8.44
CA VAL A 116 5.06 0.66 8.47
C VAL A 116 5.50 1.44 7.23
N THR A 117 6.42 2.40 7.40
CA THR A 117 6.97 3.25 6.32
C THR A 117 8.50 3.18 6.32
N GLN A 118 9.15 3.89 5.38
CA GLN A 118 10.61 3.85 5.18
C GLN A 118 11.18 2.44 4.92
N VAL A 119 10.35 1.51 4.47
CA VAL A 119 10.75 0.17 4.06
C VAL A 119 10.96 0.11 2.55
N SER A 120 12.04 -0.50 2.12
CA SER A 120 12.30 -0.78 0.71
C SER A 120 11.59 -2.05 0.25
N TRP A 121 11.62 -2.29 -1.07
CA TRP A 121 11.19 -3.56 -1.64
C TRP A 121 11.95 -4.76 -1.05
N PHE A 122 13.26 -4.63 -0.79
CA PHE A 122 14.07 -5.69 -0.18
C PHE A 122 13.67 -5.98 1.27
N ASP A 123 13.33 -4.94 2.03
CA ASP A 123 12.89 -5.08 3.42
C ASP A 123 11.52 -5.79 3.47
N ALA A 124 10.62 -5.44 2.55
CA ALA A 124 9.31 -6.08 2.45
C ALA A 124 9.39 -7.56 2.00
N LEU A 125 10.34 -7.91 1.11
CA LEU A 125 10.63 -9.30 0.79
C LEU A 125 11.16 -10.08 2.00
N ALA A 126 12.11 -9.50 2.75
CA ALA A 126 12.65 -10.14 3.95
C ALA A 126 11.54 -10.39 4.99
N PHE A 127 10.62 -9.44 5.16
CA PHE A 127 9.44 -9.61 6.01
C PHE A 127 8.57 -10.78 5.53
N CYS A 128 8.27 -10.88 4.23
CA CYS A 128 7.49 -11.99 3.68
C CYS A 128 8.19 -13.36 3.90
N GLN A 129 9.52 -13.41 3.77
CA GLN A 129 10.31 -14.63 4.00
C GLN A 129 10.28 -15.04 5.48
N TRP A 130 10.47 -14.09 6.40
CA TRP A 130 10.34 -14.34 7.83
C TRP A 130 8.94 -14.83 8.18
N LEU A 131 7.91 -14.14 7.70
CA LEU A 131 6.51 -14.52 7.96
C LEU A 131 6.22 -15.92 7.44
N SER A 132 6.82 -16.28 6.30
CA SER A 132 6.67 -17.62 5.73
C SER A 132 7.24 -18.71 6.62
N THR A 133 8.42 -18.46 7.17
CA THR A 133 9.06 -19.36 8.13
C THR A 133 8.28 -19.42 9.44
N LYS A 134 7.80 -18.27 9.91
CA LYS A 134 7.13 -18.12 11.21
C LYS A 134 5.79 -18.84 11.27
N LEU A 135 5.03 -18.84 10.18
CA LEU A 135 3.67 -19.38 10.11
C LEU A 135 3.56 -20.68 9.31
N ASP A 136 4.69 -21.24 8.85
CA ASP A 136 4.75 -22.44 7.99
C ASP A 136 3.78 -22.37 6.80
N LYS A 137 3.77 -21.20 6.13
CA LYS A 137 2.92 -20.87 4.98
C LYS A 137 3.70 -20.00 4.00
N SER A 138 3.41 -20.04 2.71
CA SER A 138 4.11 -19.18 1.75
C SER A 138 3.46 -17.78 1.69
N PHE A 139 4.24 -16.74 2.01
CA PHE A 139 3.90 -15.34 1.82
C PHE A 139 4.87 -14.67 0.85
N ARG A 140 4.36 -13.68 0.12
CA ARG A 140 5.11 -12.90 -0.87
C ARG A 140 4.43 -11.57 -1.12
N LEU A 141 5.13 -10.67 -1.80
CA LEU A 141 4.51 -9.49 -2.38
C LEU A 141 3.48 -9.87 -3.46
N PRO A 142 2.37 -9.12 -3.58
CA PRO A 142 1.47 -9.26 -4.72
C PRO A 142 2.17 -8.82 -6.01
N THR A 143 1.78 -9.38 -7.14
CA THR A 143 2.01 -8.71 -8.44
C THR A 143 1.18 -7.43 -8.52
N GLU A 144 1.53 -6.52 -9.43
CA GLU A 144 0.70 -5.36 -9.76
C GLU A 144 -0.73 -5.79 -10.16
N ALA A 145 -0.88 -6.81 -11.01
CA ALA A 145 -2.18 -7.33 -11.42
C ALA A 145 -3.01 -7.89 -10.25
N GLU A 146 -2.37 -8.59 -9.30
CA GLU A 146 -3.05 -9.06 -8.09
C GLU A 146 -3.47 -7.87 -7.22
N TRP A 147 -2.58 -6.92 -6.97
CA TRP A 147 -2.91 -5.73 -6.20
C TRP A 147 -4.08 -4.95 -6.81
N GLU A 148 -4.06 -4.74 -8.13
CA GLU A 148 -5.10 -4.02 -8.84
C GLU A 148 -6.44 -4.76 -8.80
N LYS A 149 -6.47 -6.07 -9.06
CA LYS A 149 -7.70 -6.86 -8.95
C LYS A 149 -8.26 -6.78 -7.53
N ALA A 150 -7.41 -6.91 -6.51
CA ALA A 150 -7.83 -6.79 -5.11
C ALA A 150 -8.41 -5.40 -4.79
N ALA A 151 -7.89 -4.34 -5.41
CA ALA A 151 -8.34 -2.96 -5.22
C ALA A 151 -9.70 -2.70 -5.88
N ARG A 152 -9.88 -3.17 -7.11
CA ARG A 152 -10.99 -2.71 -7.98
C ARG A 152 -12.04 -3.77 -8.31
N GLY A 153 -11.78 -5.05 -8.06
CA GLY A 153 -12.67 -6.11 -8.52
C GLY A 153 -12.54 -6.39 -10.02
N VAL A 154 -13.67 -6.65 -10.68
CA VAL A 154 -13.72 -7.10 -12.08
C VAL A 154 -14.41 -6.14 -13.04
N ASP A 155 -15.04 -5.10 -12.51
CA ASP A 155 -15.95 -4.22 -13.25
C ASP A 155 -15.28 -2.95 -13.83
N GLY A 156 -13.99 -2.79 -13.60
CA GLY A 156 -13.22 -1.68 -14.16
C GLY A 156 -13.45 -0.32 -13.47
N ARG A 157 -13.93 -0.31 -12.22
CA ARG A 157 -14.13 0.93 -11.44
C ARG A 157 -12.86 1.76 -11.23
N ILE A 158 -13.00 3.08 -11.11
CA ILE A 158 -11.87 4.00 -10.95
C ILE A 158 -11.24 3.92 -9.56
N PHE A 159 -12.04 3.90 -8.50
CA PHE A 159 -11.60 3.81 -7.11
C PHE A 159 -12.14 2.53 -6.45
N PRO A 160 -11.56 2.04 -5.34
CA PRO A 160 -12.04 0.83 -4.67
C PRO A 160 -13.54 0.86 -4.35
N TRP A 161 -14.04 2.02 -3.92
CA TRP A 161 -15.44 2.27 -3.57
C TRP A 161 -16.35 2.62 -4.77
N GLY A 162 -15.83 2.73 -5.99
CA GLY A 162 -16.61 3.03 -7.19
C GLY A 162 -16.02 4.14 -8.05
N ASN A 163 -16.85 4.79 -8.88
CA ASN A 163 -16.40 5.74 -9.90
C ASN A 163 -16.40 7.20 -9.45
N ALA A 164 -17.11 7.52 -8.36
CA ALA A 164 -17.15 8.86 -7.82
C ALA A 164 -15.95 9.11 -6.90
N TRP A 165 -15.19 10.18 -7.17
CA TRP A 165 -14.17 10.64 -6.25
C TRP A 165 -14.81 11.05 -4.92
N ASN A 166 -14.28 10.54 -3.82
CA ASN A 166 -14.69 10.95 -2.49
C ASN A 166 -13.46 11.15 -1.61
N PRO A 167 -13.11 12.41 -1.26
CA PRO A 167 -11.93 12.68 -0.45
C PRO A 167 -12.06 12.13 0.97
N LEU A 168 -13.26 11.84 1.47
CA LEU A 168 -13.48 11.36 2.84
C LEU A 168 -13.19 9.86 3.02
N LEU A 169 -12.89 9.12 1.95
CA LEU A 169 -12.68 7.67 1.98
C LEU A 169 -11.20 7.26 1.92
N LEU A 170 -10.28 8.22 2.02
CA LEU A 170 -8.85 7.95 1.99
C LEU A 170 -8.06 9.05 2.70
N ASN A 171 -6.87 8.68 3.16
CA ASN A 171 -5.83 9.63 3.52
C ASN A 171 -5.00 9.98 2.29
N ALA A 172 -5.21 11.17 1.72
CA ALA A 172 -4.47 11.66 0.55
C ALA A 172 -4.29 13.18 0.61
N GLU A 173 -3.58 13.74 -0.37
CA GLU A 173 -3.40 15.21 -0.52
C GLU A 173 -2.80 15.86 0.73
N TYR A 174 -1.97 15.10 1.46
CA TYR A 174 -1.31 15.54 2.69
C TYR A 174 -2.27 16.08 3.78
N ARG A 175 -3.55 15.70 3.76
CA ARG A 175 -4.58 16.25 4.67
C ARG A 175 -4.33 15.93 6.14
N LEU A 176 -3.82 14.73 6.45
CA LEU A 176 -3.45 14.35 7.82
C LEU A 176 -1.99 14.62 8.15
N GLN A 177 -1.17 14.99 7.16
CA GLN A 177 0.27 15.23 7.28
C GLN A 177 1.08 14.04 7.84
N ASP A 178 0.45 12.88 7.93
CA ASP A 178 0.99 11.62 8.42
C ASP A 178 0.12 10.47 7.88
N THR A 179 0.52 9.25 8.16
CA THR A 179 -0.29 8.04 7.99
C THR A 179 -1.47 8.01 8.96
N SER A 180 -2.53 7.28 8.60
CA SER A 180 -3.64 6.94 9.51
C SER A 180 -3.53 5.48 9.96
N PRO A 181 -4.10 5.10 11.12
CA PRO A 181 -4.25 3.70 11.49
C PRO A 181 -4.91 2.89 10.35
N VAL A 182 -4.47 1.66 10.14
CA VAL A 182 -5.04 0.80 9.10
C VAL A 182 -6.53 0.57 9.37
N GLY A 183 -7.34 0.66 8.31
CA GLY A 183 -8.79 0.53 8.36
C GLY A 183 -9.53 1.76 8.90
N ALA A 184 -8.88 2.92 9.04
CA ALA A 184 -9.52 4.14 9.54
C ALA A 184 -10.76 4.58 8.72
N PHE A 185 -10.84 4.18 7.45
CA PHE A 185 -11.95 4.50 6.53
C PHE A 185 -12.82 3.28 6.17
N SER A 186 -12.51 2.11 6.75
CA SER A 186 -13.29 0.88 6.58
C SER A 186 -14.65 1.00 7.30
N PRO A 187 -15.74 0.41 6.77
CA PRO A 187 -15.80 -0.36 5.53
C PRO A 187 -16.08 0.48 4.28
N ALA A 188 -16.34 1.79 4.42
CA ALA A 188 -16.81 2.62 3.31
C ALA A 188 -15.76 2.80 2.19
N SER A 189 -14.47 2.68 2.52
CA SER A 189 -13.37 2.72 1.56
C SER A 189 -12.91 1.37 1.05
N ASP A 190 -13.43 0.27 1.60
CA ASP A 190 -12.95 -1.07 1.28
C ASP A 190 -13.24 -1.42 -0.18
N SER A 191 -12.36 -2.23 -0.77
CA SER A 191 -12.56 -2.78 -2.10
C SER A 191 -13.79 -3.70 -2.18
N PRO A 192 -14.24 -4.11 -3.38
CA PRO A 192 -15.34 -5.08 -3.53
C PRO A 192 -15.15 -6.39 -2.78
N TYR A 193 -13.89 -6.72 -2.47
CA TYR A 193 -13.52 -7.94 -1.76
C TYR A 193 -13.33 -7.72 -0.25
N GLY A 194 -13.41 -6.47 0.23
CA GLY A 194 -13.21 -6.13 1.64
C GLY A 194 -11.75 -5.84 2.01
N VAL A 195 -10.89 -5.52 1.05
CA VAL A 195 -9.50 -5.10 1.31
C VAL A 195 -9.48 -3.59 1.55
N SER A 196 -8.87 -3.15 2.65
CA SER A 196 -8.86 -1.75 3.07
C SER A 196 -7.56 -1.05 2.67
N ASP A 197 -7.56 0.29 2.75
CA ASP A 197 -6.39 1.15 2.44
C ASP A 197 -5.77 0.92 1.03
N MET A 198 -6.56 0.42 0.07
CA MET A 198 -6.10 0.23 -1.32
C MET A 198 -5.93 1.57 -2.07
N ALA A 199 -6.48 2.66 -1.54
CA ALA A 199 -6.24 4.01 -2.03
C ALA A 199 -5.77 4.92 -0.87
N GLY A 200 -4.68 5.67 -1.10
CA GLY A 200 -4.11 6.59 -0.11
C GLY A 200 -3.26 5.92 0.97
N ASN A 201 -3.05 6.63 2.07
CA ASN A 201 -2.27 6.29 3.26
C ASN A 201 -0.77 6.06 2.98
N VAL A 202 -0.40 4.96 2.32
CA VAL A 202 0.98 4.62 1.95
C VAL A 202 1.05 4.00 0.56
N ARG A 203 2.20 4.16 -0.11
CA ARG A 203 2.48 3.39 -1.33
C ARG A 203 2.74 1.93 -0.96
N SER A 204 2.09 1.02 -1.67
CA SER A 204 2.36 -0.41 -1.57
C SER A 204 3.50 -0.83 -2.50
N VAL A 205 4.23 -1.88 -2.15
CA VAL A 205 5.25 -2.50 -3.02
C VAL A 205 4.68 -3.76 -3.67
N ALA A 206 4.91 -3.90 -4.97
CA ALA A 206 4.57 -5.08 -5.76
C ALA A 206 5.84 -5.75 -6.30
N LYS A 207 5.76 -7.02 -6.68
CA LYS A 207 6.84 -7.77 -7.34
C LYS A 207 6.83 -7.62 -8.85
#